data_AF-A0A3N4AA74-F1
#
_entry.id   AF-A0A3N4AA74-F1
#
_cell.length_a   1.000
_cell.length_b   1.000
_cell.length_c   1.000
_cell.angle_alpha   90.00
_cell.angle_beta   90.00
_cell.angle_gamma   90.00
#
_symmetry.space_group_name_H-M   'P 1'
#
loop_
_entity.id
_entity.type
_entity.pdbx_description
1 polymer ?
#
loop_
_entity_poly.entity_id
_entity_poly.type
_entity_poly.pdbx_seq_one_letter_code
_entity_poly.pdbx_strand_id
1 'polypeptide(L)' 'MANAQFYTLADVAEILSASPAQVRAMVRSGELPAIQIGGRGQWRIQISVFEEWVQQKHQETAKAIHSGVSLD' A
#
# COMPACT_ATOMS: atom_id res chain seq x y z
N MET A 1 -16.44 -3.75 -18.67
CA MET A 1 -15.11 -3.14 -18.89
C MET A 1 -14.55 -2.80 -17.52
N ALA A 2 -13.44 -3.42 -17.11
CA ALA A 2 -12.76 -3.02 -15.89
C ALA A 2 -12.02 -1.72 -16.19
N ASN A 3 -12.56 -0.60 -15.73
CA ASN A 3 -11.86 0.67 -15.82
C ASN A 3 -10.76 0.65 -14.76
N ALA A 4 -9.50 0.57 -15.16
CA ALA A 4 -8.39 0.52 -14.21
C ALA A 4 -8.31 1.86 -13.48
N GLN A 5 -8.75 1.87 -12.22
CA GLN A 5 -8.63 3.02 -11.35
C GLN A 5 -7.32 2.95 -10.57
N PHE A 6 -6.72 4.11 -10.33
CA PHE A 6 -5.44 4.24 -9.64
C PHE A 6 -5.53 5.28 -8.54
N TYR A 7 -4.94 4.97 -7.40
CA TYR A 7 -4.64 5.93 -6.34
C TYR A 7 -3.30 6.62 -6.58
N THR A 8 -3.23 7.88 -6.16
CA THR A 8 -2.00 8.61 -5.91
C THR A 8 -1.44 8.31 -4.52
N LEU A 9 -0.22 8.75 -4.23
CA LEU A 9 0.34 8.65 -2.87
C LEU A 9 -0.48 9.46 -1.86
N ALA A 10 -1.12 10.55 -2.29
CA ALA A 10 -1.96 11.38 -1.43
C ALA A 10 -3.25 10.64 -1.06
N ASP A 11 -3.93 10.05 -2.05
CA ASP A 11 -5.15 9.27 -1.81
C ASP A 11 -4.89 8.12 -0.83
N VAL A 12 -3.81 7.36 -1.02
CA VAL A 12 -3.45 6.26 -0.09
C VAL A 12 -3.10 6.79 1.30
N ALA A 13 -2.43 7.94 1.40
CA ALA A 13 -2.11 8.54 2.69
C ALA A 13 -3.38 8.91 3.47
N GLU A 14 -4.39 9.47 2.79
CA GLU A 14 -5.70 9.75 3.38
C GLU A 14 -6.41 8.46 3.80
N ILE A 15 -6.47 7.46 2.92
CA ILE A 15 -7.14 6.17 3.19
C ILE A 15 -6.53 5.47 4.42
N LEU A 16 -5.20 5.45 4.52
CA LEU A 16 -4.49 4.79 5.62
C LEU A 16 -4.33 5.67 6.85
N SER A 17 -4.84 6.92 6.83
CA SER A 17 -4.57 7.91 7.89
C SER A 17 -3.08 8.05 8.21
N ALA A 18 -2.25 8.03 7.17
CA ALA A 18 -0.79 8.06 7.24
C ALA A 18 -0.23 9.35 6.64
N SER A 19 1.07 9.62 6.85
CA SER A 19 1.71 10.75 6.16
C SER A 19 2.05 10.39 4.70
N PRO A 20 1.99 11.35 3.75
CA PRO A 20 2.44 11.10 2.37
C PRO A 20 3.92 10.67 2.29
N ALA A 21 4.74 11.11 3.24
CA ALA A 21 6.14 10.69 3.35
C ALA A 21 6.27 9.20 3.69
N GLN A 22 5.44 8.69 4.61
CA GLN A 22 5.39 7.28 4.97
C GLN A 22 4.95 6.42 3.77
N VAL A 23 3.86 6.79 3.09
CA VAL A 23 3.40 6.06 1.90
C VAL A 23 4.45 6.04 0.80
N ARG A 24 5.14 7.17 0.57
CA ARG A 24 6.27 7.24 -0.37
C ARG A 24 7.40 6.31 0.03
N ALA A 25 7.72 6.21 1.32
CA ALA A 25 8.76 5.30 1.83
C ALA A 25 8.39 3.83 1.58
N MET A 26 7.13 3.45 1.84
CA MET A 26 6.62 2.11 1.56
C MET A 26 6.71 1.74 0.08
N VAL A 27 6.39 2.68 -0.82
CA VAL A 27 6.57 2.47 -2.27
C VAL A 27 8.04 2.34 -2.64
N ARG A 28 8.91 3.15 -2.03
CA ARG A 28 10.36 3.10 -2.30
C ARG A 28 11.04 1.84 -1.78
N SER A 29 10.58 1.29 -0.66
CA SER A 29 11.07 0.02 -0.11
C SER A 29 10.51 -1.19 -0.85
N GLY A 30 9.47 -1.01 -1.66
CA GLY A 30 8.74 -2.10 -2.32
C GLY A 30 7.70 -2.77 -1.42
N GLU A 31 7.47 -2.26 -0.21
CA GLU A 31 6.43 -2.78 0.69
C GLU A 31 5.02 -2.54 0.12
N LEU A 32 4.79 -1.36 -0.46
CA LEU A 32 3.53 -1.04 -1.13
C LEU A 32 3.73 -1.09 -2.66
N PRO A 33 3.12 -2.05 -3.37
CA PRO A 33 3.29 -2.16 -4.81
C PRO A 33 2.72 -0.94 -5.54
N ALA A 34 3.54 -0.31 -6.39
CA ALA A 34 3.14 0.84 -7.19
C ALA A 34 3.92 0.89 -8.50
N ILE A 35 3.36 1.55 -9.50
CA ILE A 35 4.06 1.87 -10.75
C ILE A 35 4.46 3.34 -10.77
N GLN A 36 5.63 3.62 -11.35
CA GLN A 36 6.03 4.99 -11.68
C GLN A 36 5.61 5.29 -13.11
N ILE A 37 4.92 6.41 -13.32
CA ILE A 37 4.49 6.85 -14.65
C ILE A 37 5.18 8.18 -15.01
N GLY A 38 5.67 8.32 -16.24
CA GLY A 38 6.28 9.56 -16.71
C GLY A 38 7.52 9.99 -15.91
N GLY A 39 7.56 11.28 -15.53
CA GLY A 39 8.71 11.89 -14.87
C GLY A 39 8.95 11.44 -13.42
N ARG A 40 10.00 11.99 -12.81
CA ARG A 40 10.41 11.64 -11.44
C ARG A 40 9.30 11.94 -10.42
N GLY A 41 8.84 10.90 -9.72
CA GLY A 41 8.01 11.04 -8.52
C GLY A 41 6.50 10.91 -8.72
N GLN A 42 6.02 10.64 -9.93
CA GLN A 42 4.61 10.31 -10.14
C GLN A 42 4.40 8.81 -9.96
N TRP A 43 3.73 8.43 -8.87
CA TRP A 43 3.41 7.04 -8.54
C TRP A 43 1.92 6.80 -8.68
N ARG A 44 1.57 5.59 -9.10
CA ARG A 44 0.19 5.11 -9.18
C ARG A 44 0.09 3.74 -8.55
N ILE A 45 -0.93 3.56 -7.73
CA ILE A 45 -1.27 2.30 -7.09
C ILE A 45 -2.60 1.86 -7.69
N GLN A 46 -2.63 0.72 -8.36
CA GLN A 46 -3.90 0.19 -8.86
C GLN A 46 -4.78 -0.18 -7.66
N ILE A 47 -6.07 0.19 -7.68
CA ILE A 47 -6.97 -0.04 -6.54
C ILE A 47 -6.99 -1.51 -6.12
N SER A 48 -7.16 -2.43 -7.07
CA SER A 48 -7.19 -3.87 -6.77
C SER A 48 -5.89 -4.37 -6.13
N VAL A 49 -4.74 -3.82 -6.55
CA VAL A 49 -3.43 -4.16 -5.95
C VAL A 49 -3.32 -3.61 -4.54
N PHE A 50 -3.85 -2.41 -4.28
CA PHE A 50 -3.92 -1.86 -2.93
C PHE A 50 -4.81 -2.73 -2.03
N GLU A 51 -5.99 -3.14 -2.50
CA GLU A 51 -6.91 -4.01 -1.76
C GLU A 51 -6.28 -5.37 -1.45
N GLU A 52 -5.61 -5.99 -2.43
CA GLU A 52 -4.86 -7.24 -2.24
C GLU A 52 -3.74 -7.05 -1.20
N TRP A 53 -3.01 -5.95 -1.26
CA TRP A 53 -1.97 -5.63 -0.29
C TRP A 53 -2.53 -5.47 1.13
N VAL A 54 -3.64 -4.74 1.31
CA VAL A 54 -4.32 -4.62 2.61
C VAL A 54 -4.73 -5.99 3.15
N GLN A 55 -5.30 -6.85 2.28
CA GLN A 55 -5.70 -8.20 2.66
C GLN A 55 -4.50 -9.06 3.10
N GLN A 56 -3.37 -8.97 2.38
CA GLN A 56 -2.14 -9.67 2.76
C GLN A 56 -1.62 -9.18 4.11
N LYS A 57 -1.60 -7.87 4.36
CA LYS A 57 -1.20 -7.31 5.66
C LYS A 57 -2.07 -7.79 6.81
N HIS A 58 -3.39 -7.89 6.61
CA HIS A 58 -4.27 -8.49 7.61
C HIS A 58 -3.94 -9.96 7.88
N GLN A 59 -3.64 -10.75 6.84
CA GLN A 59 -3.26 -12.15 7.01
C GLN A 59 -1.92 -12.33 7.72
N GLU A 60 -0.92 -11.50 7.41
CA GLU A 60 0.38 -11.49 8.09
C GLU A 60 0.20 -11.21 9.58
N THR A 61 -0.54 -10.16 9.92
CA THR A 61 -0.85 -9.79 11.30
C THR A 61 -1.60 -10.91 12.03
N ALA A 62 -2.61 -11.50 11.38
CA ALA A 62 -3.37 -12.61 11.97
C ALA A 62 -2.50 -13.84 12.24
N LYS A 63 -1.58 -14.18 11.31
CA LYS A 63 -0.62 -15.28 11.49
C LYS A 63 0.33 -14.98 12.64
N ALA A 64 0.86 -13.76 12.73
CA ALA A 64 1.77 -13.36 13.81
C ALA A 64 1.10 -13.52 15.19
N ILE A 65 -0.12 -12.98 15.35
CA ILE A 65 -0.91 -13.12 16.58
C ILE A 65 -1.16 -14.60 16.92
N HIS A 66 -1.59 -15.41 15.95
CA HIS A 66 -1.86 -16.83 16.18
C HIS A 66 -0.60 -17.62 16.55
N SER A 67 0.56 -17.24 16.01
CA SER A 67 1.85 -17.87 16.32
C SER A 67 2.46 -17.46 17.67
N GLY A 68 1.78 -16.59 18.44
CA GLY A 68 2.24 -16.11 19.74
C GLY A 68 3.36 -15.07 19.66
N VAL A 69 3.61 -14.51 18.48
CA VAL A 69 4.54 -13.38 18.30
C VAL A 69 3.83 -12.12 18.82
N SER A 70 4.38 -11.52 19.88
CA SER A 70 3.98 -10.19 20.34
C SER A 70 4.36 -9.16 19.27
N LEU A 71 3.41 -8.33 18.89
CA LEU A 71 3.55 -7.30 17.85
C LEU A 71 3.83 -5.91 18.46
N ASP A 72 4.33 -5.90 19.70
CA ASP A 72 4.44 -4.72 20.56
C ASP A 72 5.87 -4.18 20.65
#